data_AF-A0A5J6UCE4-F1
#
_entry.id   AF-A0A5J6UCE4-F1
#
_cell.length_a   1.000
_cell.length_b   1.000
_cell.length_c   1.000
_cell.angle_alpha   90.00
_cell.angle_beta   90.00
_cell.angle_gamma   90.00
#
_symmetry.space_group_name_H-M   'P 1'
#
loop_
_entity.id
_entity.type
_entity.pdbx_description
1 polymer ?
#
loop_
_entity_poly.entity_id
_entity_poly.type
_entity_poly.pdbx_seq_one_letter_code
_entity_poly.pdbx_strand_id
1 'polypeptide(L)'
;MPVRDDGGGMQGGAPRAVWFTGEHDPRSVSARSVAADLLKQERPPHVVWHPGTGELVQLLPATRAARLLDAPVCREGRACLQIMVVGQARVPFTGSLLTGIDVLMRWLDGWHVARRWPAGPPLPSPQSYHSQRSRRDWARGGHFGASQAPLAERPDPGGIDIRRITGPDTPVAPMPRPRAPIPEPSLLARTALPGPARPPAGDPVPVGARS
;
A
#
# COMPACT_ATOMS: atom_id res chain seq x y z
N MET A 1 -5.30 27.47 -17.78
CA MET A 1 -5.42 26.60 -18.96
C MET A 1 -6.25 25.39 -18.57
N PRO A 2 -7.31 25.04 -19.30
CA PRO A 2 -8.09 23.83 -19.03
C PRO A 2 -7.24 22.57 -19.30
N VAL A 3 -7.51 21.50 -18.56
CA VAL A 3 -6.87 20.20 -18.80
C VAL A 3 -7.36 19.64 -20.12
N ARG A 4 -6.44 19.26 -21.01
CA ARG A 4 -6.76 18.74 -22.34
C ARG A 4 -6.81 17.22 -22.38
N ASP A 5 -6.02 16.56 -21.52
CA ASP A 5 -5.86 15.10 -21.51
C ASP A 5 -5.99 14.52 -20.10
N ASP A 6 -6.74 13.43 -19.98
CA ASP A 6 -6.92 12.65 -18.76
C ASP A 6 -6.65 11.16 -19.01
N GLY A 7 -6.73 10.32 -17.97
CA GLY A 7 -6.53 8.88 -18.03
C GLY A 7 -7.76 8.08 -18.48
N GLY A 8 -8.84 8.74 -18.91
CA GLY A 8 -10.11 8.11 -19.29
C GLY A 8 -11.09 7.89 -18.14
N GLY A 9 -12.13 7.10 -18.39
CA GLY A 9 -13.18 6.79 -17.40
C GLY A 9 -12.72 5.78 -16.34
N MET A 10 -13.22 5.95 -15.12
CA MET A 10 -13.02 5.06 -13.98
C MET A 10 -13.67 3.68 -14.20
N GLN A 11 -13.11 2.62 -13.61
CA GLN A 11 -13.53 1.23 -13.82
C GLN A 11 -14.43 0.67 -12.71
N GLY A 12 -14.71 1.43 -11.66
CA GLY A 12 -15.53 0.98 -10.53
C GLY A 12 -14.75 0.22 -9.46
N GLY A 13 -15.41 -0.13 -8.36
CA GLY A 13 -14.79 -0.73 -7.17
C GLY A 13 -14.51 0.27 -6.04
N ALA A 14 -13.67 -0.13 -5.09
CA ALA A 14 -13.36 0.68 -3.90
C ALA A 14 -12.63 1.99 -4.28
N PRO A 15 -13.05 3.16 -3.76
CA PRO A 15 -12.45 4.44 -4.07
C PRO A 15 -11.14 4.58 -3.29
N ARG A 16 -10.22 5.38 -3.82
CA ARG A 16 -8.91 5.56 -3.21
C ARG A 16 -8.34 6.95 -3.45
N ALA A 17 -7.43 7.34 -2.56
CA ALA A 17 -6.58 8.50 -2.70
C ALA A 17 -5.12 8.06 -2.71
N VAL A 18 -4.34 8.59 -3.66
CA VAL A 18 -2.91 8.29 -3.80
C VAL A 18 -2.12 9.58 -3.65
N TRP A 19 -1.20 9.58 -2.70
CA TRP A 19 -0.42 10.75 -2.29
C TRP A 19 0.95 10.73 -2.94
N PHE A 20 1.31 11.84 -3.60
CA PHE A 20 2.58 12.06 -4.28
C PHE A 20 3.31 13.26 -3.67
N THR A 21 4.63 13.30 -3.85
CA THR A 21 5.45 14.50 -3.64
C THR A 21 6.26 14.78 -4.91
N GLY A 22 6.34 16.04 -5.32
CA GLY A 22 6.94 16.44 -6.61
C GLY A 22 8.44 16.75 -6.60
N GLU A 23 9.14 16.48 -5.49
CA GLU A 23 10.53 16.91 -5.26
C GLU A 23 10.72 18.44 -5.42
N HIS A 24 9.74 19.21 -4.95
CA HIS A 24 9.77 20.67 -4.97
C HIS A 24 10.21 21.22 -3.62
N ASP A 25 10.96 22.34 -3.63
CA ASP A 25 11.20 23.11 -2.41
C ASP A 25 9.94 23.95 -2.06
N PRO A 26 9.25 23.64 -0.95
CA PRO A 26 8.02 24.33 -0.57
C PRO A 26 8.26 25.78 -0.11
N ARG A 27 9.50 26.25 -0.01
CA ARG A 27 9.79 27.66 0.28
C ARG A 27 9.82 28.55 -0.97
N SER A 28 9.99 27.94 -2.13
CA SER A 28 10.20 28.66 -3.40
C SER A 28 9.14 28.38 -4.45
N VAL A 29 8.31 27.34 -4.27
CA VAL A 29 7.35 26.88 -5.29
C VAL A 29 5.91 26.90 -4.77
N SER A 30 4.99 27.45 -5.55
CA SER A 30 3.54 27.47 -5.27
C SER A 30 2.82 26.25 -5.86
N ALA A 31 1.62 25.93 -5.35
CA ALA A 31 0.79 24.87 -5.93
C ALA A 31 0.36 25.21 -7.37
N ARG A 32 0.10 26.49 -7.68
CA ARG A 32 -0.21 26.94 -9.05
C ARG A 32 0.95 26.72 -10.02
N SER A 33 2.20 26.97 -9.59
CA SER A 33 3.37 26.73 -10.44
C SER A 33 3.52 25.24 -10.75
N VAL A 34 3.45 24.38 -9.72
CA VAL A 34 3.50 22.91 -9.89
C VAL A 34 2.37 22.43 -10.79
N ALA A 35 1.16 22.95 -10.61
CA ALA A 35 0.02 22.62 -11.45
C ALA A 35 0.27 23.00 -12.92
N ALA A 36 0.78 24.20 -13.17
CA ALA A 36 1.11 24.64 -14.54
C ALA A 36 2.16 23.74 -15.20
N ASP A 37 3.19 23.32 -14.46
CA ASP A 37 4.24 22.46 -15.00
C ASP A 37 3.74 21.03 -15.25
N LEU A 38 2.91 20.48 -14.37
CA LEU A 38 2.27 19.17 -14.59
C LEU A 38 1.33 19.16 -15.81
N LEU A 39 0.66 20.29 -16.09
CA LEU A 39 -0.13 20.43 -17.31
C LEU A 39 0.73 20.45 -18.57
N LYS A 40 1.89 21.15 -18.54
CA LYS A 40 2.84 21.15 -19.68
C LYS A 40 3.44 19.76 -19.92
N GLN A 41 3.61 18.98 -18.86
CA GLN A 41 4.11 17.60 -18.92
C GLN A 41 3.02 16.58 -19.28
N GLU A 42 1.76 17.02 -19.44
CA GLU A 42 0.60 16.15 -19.65
C GLU A 42 0.41 15.08 -18.56
N ARG A 43 0.78 15.42 -17.32
CA ARG A 43 0.63 14.55 -16.15
C ARG A 43 -0.27 15.17 -15.08
N PRO A 44 -1.49 15.61 -15.42
CA PRO A 44 -2.37 16.24 -14.44
C PRO A 44 -2.74 15.27 -13.31
N PRO A 45 -2.50 15.62 -12.03
CA PRO A 45 -3.21 15.03 -10.90
C PRO A 45 -4.67 15.49 -10.85
N HIS A 46 -5.42 15.02 -9.86
CA HIS A 46 -6.71 15.64 -9.55
C HIS A 46 -6.51 16.97 -8.83
N VAL A 47 -5.59 16.98 -7.86
CA VAL A 47 -5.33 18.14 -7.01
C VAL A 47 -3.83 18.30 -6.82
N VAL A 48 -3.36 19.55 -6.86
CA VAL A 48 -2.07 19.97 -6.31
C VAL A 48 -2.32 20.73 -5.02
N TRP A 49 -1.63 20.38 -3.95
CA TRP A 49 -1.79 20.99 -2.63
C TRP A 49 -0.45 21.40 -2.03
N HIS A 50 -0.40 22.61 -1.49
CA HIS A 50 0.75 23.13 -0.77
C HIS A 50 0.49 23.11 0.75
N PRO A 51 1.18 22.26 1.54
CA PRO A 51 0.87 22.05 2.95
C PRO A 51 1.19 23.27 3.84
N GLY A 52 2.20 24.07 3.48
CA GLY A 52 2.55 25.30 4.21
C GLY A 52 1.51 26.41 4.09
N THR A 53 1.13 26.78 2.86
CA THR A 53 0.21 27.89 2.57
C THR A 53 -1.27 27.50 2.56
N GLY A 54 -1.58 26.21 2.39
CA GLY A 54 -2.94 25.71 2.16
C GLY A 54 -3.48 25.95 0.76
N GLU A 55 -2.64 26.43 -0.17
CA GLU A 55 -3.02 26.59 -1.57
C GLU A 55 -3.39 25.24 -2.18
N LEU A 56 -4.58 25.18 -2.79
CA LEU A 56 -5.13 23.98 -3.41
C LEU A 56 -5.60 24.32 -4.82
N VAL A 57 -5.11 23.55 -5.80
CA VAL A 57 -5.45 23.71 -7.22
C VAL A 57 -6.03 22.39 -7.72
N GLN A 58 -7.33 22.39 -8.03
CA GLN A 58 -7.97 21.25 -8.67
C GLN A 58 -7.80 21.35 -10.19
N LEU A 59 -7.33 20.27 -10.80
CA LEU A 59 -7.09 20.18 -12.24
C LEU A 59 -8.12 19.28 -12.92
N LEU A 60 -8.45 18.14 -12.32
CA LEU A 60 -9.38 17.17 -12.90
C LEU A 60 -10.59 16.91 -11.98
N PRO A 61 -11.76 16.59 -12.56
CA PRO A 61 -12.87 16.05 -11.80
C PRO A 61 -12.54 14.63 -11.33
N ALA A 62 -13.04 14.25 -10.15
CA ALA A 62 -12.84 12.94 -9.53
C ALA A 62 -13.41 11.75 -10.33
N THR A 63 -14.27 12.00 -11.31
CA THR A 63 -14.91 11.01 -12.18
C THR A 63 -14.03 10.60 -13.37
N ARG A 64 -12.86 11.22 -13.53
CA ARG A 64 -11.90 10.96 -14.60
C ARG A 64 -10.58 10.52 -13.99
N ALA A 65 -9.89 9.59 -14.63
CA ALA A 65 -8.58 9.16 -14.14
C ALA A 65 -7.54 10.26 -14.36
N ALA A 66 -6.64 10.45 -13.40
CA ALA A 66 -5.48 11.33 -13.53
C ALA A 66 -4.26 10.57 -14.07
N ARG A 67 -3.20 11.32 -14.44
CA ARG A 67 -2.04 10.79 -15.19
C ARG A 67 -0.71 10.78 -14.40
N LEU A 68 -0.73 10.90 -13.08
CA LEU A 68 0.48 10.62 -12.27
C LEU A 68 0.75 9.12 -12.11
N LEU A 69 -0.32 8.31 -12.05
CA LEU A 69 -0.25 6.86 -12.22
C LEU A 69 -0.53 6.49 -13.67
N ASP A 70 0.12 5.43 -14.12
CA ASP A 70 -0.11 4.89 -15.45
C ASP A 70 -1.34 3.96 -15.47
N ALA A 71 -1.91 3.80 -16.67
CA ALA A 71 -2.96 2.83 -16.90
C ALA A 71 -2.39 1.40 -16.77
N PRO A 72 -3.18 0.43 -16.26
CA PRO A 72 -4.59 0.55 -15.88
C PRO A 72 -4.82 1.08 -14.45
N VAL A 73 -3.77 1.21 -13.64
CA VAL A 73 -3.86 1.44 -12.19
C VAL A 73 -4.57 2.76 -11.86
N CYS A 74 -4.35 3.80 -12.65
CA CYS A 74 -5.01 5.10 -12.48
C CYS A 74 -6.54 5.08 -12.61
N ARG A 75 -7.11 4.01 -13.18
CA ARG A 75 -8.54 3.86 -13.43
C ARG A 75 -9.23 2.89 -12.46
N GLU A 76 -8.48 2.25 -11.56
CA GLU A 76 -9.03 1.26 -10.64
C GLU A 76 -9.78 1.92 -9.47
N GLY A 77 -11.02 1.52 -9.25
CA GLY A 77 -11.94 2.14 -8.29
C GLY A 77 -13.01 2.98 -8.99
N ARG A 78 -14.09 3.30 -8.26
CA ARG A 78 -15.05 4.33 -8.74
C ARG A 78 -14.44 5.74 -8.72
N ALA A 79 -13.37 5.93 -7.95
CA ALA A 79 -12.53 7.13 -7.88
C ALA A 79 -11.10 6.72 -7.52
N CYS A 80 -10.09 7.31 -8.19
CA CYS A 80 -8.67 7.11 -7.90
C CYS A 80 -7.97 8.47 -7.84
N LEU A 81 -8.16 9.15 -6.72
CA LEU A 81 -7.82 10.56 -6.54
C LEU A 81 -6.32 10.73 -6.27
N GLN A 82 -5.60 11.18 -7.29
CA GLN A 82 -4.16 11.43 -7.24
C GLN A 82 -3.90 12.86 -6.75
N ILE A 83 -3.19 12.98 -5.63
CA ILE A 83 -2.91 14.23 -4.93
C ILE A 83 -1.41 14.52 -5.02
N MET A 84 -1.02 15.57 -5.73
CA MET A 84 0.35 16.06 -5.74
C MET A 84 0.56 17.02 -4.57
N VAL A 85 1.48 16.68 -3.68
CA VAL A 85 1.88 17.58 -2.59
C VAL A 85 3.15 18.33 -3.00
N VAL A 86 3.15 19.66 -2.81
CA VAL A 86 4.36 20.47 -2.93
C VAL A 86 5.29 20.12 -1.76
N GLY A 87 6.36 19.39 -2.07
CA GLY A 87 7.32 18.88 -1.09
C GLY A 87 8.20 17.79 -1.67
N GLN A 88 8.96 17.11 -0.81
CA GLN A 88 9.97 16.12 -1.18
C GLN A 88 9.76 14.84 -0.36
N ALA A 89 9.98 13.67 -0.96
CA ALA A 89 9.81 12.39 -0.28
C ALA A 89 10.81 12.20 0.89
N ARG A 90 11.97 12.86 0.81
CA ARG A 90 13.04 12.80 1.82
C ARG A 90 12.73 13.64 3.06
N VAL A 91 11.83 14.62 2.92
CA VAL A 91 11.40 15.52 3.98
C VAL A 91 9.87 15.43 4.07
N PRO A 92 9.34 14.41 4.79
CA PRO A 92 7.91 14.14 4.81
C PRO A 92 7.11 15.38 5.25
N PHE A 93 6.13 15.78 4.43
CA PHE A 93 5.34 17.00 4.66
C PHE A 93 4.50 16.93 5.95
N THR A 94 4.27 15.75 6.50
CA THR A 94 3.62 15.56 7.81
C THR A 94 4.52 15.93 9.00
N GLY A 95 5.74 16.41 8.77
CA GLY A 95 6.57 17.07 9.78
C GLY A 95 6.21 18.54 10.00
N SER A 96 5.44 19.16 9.10
CA SER A 96 5.11 20.60 9.14
C SER A 96 3.65 20.87 9.50
N LEU A 97 3.23 22.13 9.33
CA LEU A 97 1.81 22.48 9.24
C LEU A 97 1.18 21.78 8.02
N LEU A 98 -0.10 21.45 8.16
CA LEU A 98 -0.93 20.82 7.14
C LEU A 98 -2.12 21.73 6.83
N THR A 99 -1.83 22.98 6.46
CA THR A 99 -2.84 24.01 6.24
C THR A 99 -3.82 23.56 5.15
N GLY A 100 -5.12 23.60 5.45
CA GLY A 100 -6.19 23.19 4.51
C GLY A 100 -6.36 21.68 4.34
N ILE A 101 -5.70 20.83 5.14
CA ILE A 101 -5.87 19.38 5.09
C ILE A 101 -7.32 18.95 5.38
N ASP A 102 -8.04 19.68 6.24
CA ASP A 102 -9.43 19.42 6.57
C ASP A 102 -10.36 19.59 5.36
N VAL A 103 -10.11 20.61 4.53
CA VAL A 103 -10.83 20.83 3.27
C VAL A 103 -10.58 19.68 2.31
N LEU A 104 -9.31 19.28 2.15
CA LEU A 104 -8.93 18.17 1.27
C LEU A 104 -9.56 16.86 1.75
N MET A 105 -9.52 16.57 3.06
CA MET A 105 -10.11 15.36 3.63
C MET A 105 -11.63 15.35 3.50
N ARG A 106 -12.33 16.48 3.73
CA ARG A 106 -13.78 16.58 3.48
C ARG A 106 -14.13 16.30 2.01
N TRP A 107 -13.31 16.79 1.08
CA TRP A 107 -13.50 16.49 -0.34
C TRP A 107 -13.32 15.00 -0.64
N LEU A 108 -12.30 14.35 -0.07
CA LEU A 108 -12.09 12.90 -0.19
C LEU A 108 -13.24 12.07 0.42
N ASP A 109 -13.77 12.50 1.57
CA ASP A 109 -14.93 11.86 2.21
C ASP A 109 -16.17 11.94 1.31
N GLY A 110 -16.37 13.05 0.59
CA GLY A 110 -17.44 13.21 -0.41
C GLY A 110 -17.36 12.21 -1.56
N TRP A 111 -16.18 11.69 -1.87
CA TRP A 111 -15.97 10.58 -2.81
C TRP A 111 -15.90 9.21 -2.14
N HIS A 112 -16.25 9.15 -0.86
CA HIS A 112 -16.28 7.97 -0.02
C HIS A 112 -14.93 7.24 0.09
N VAL A 113 -13.82 7.97 -0.01
CA VAL A 113 -12.49 7.42 0.27
C VAL A 113 -12.42 7.12 1.76
N ALA A 114 -12.35 5.84 2.13
CA ALA A 114 -12.27 5.44 3.53
C ALA A 114 -10.97 5.94 4.17
N ARG A 115 -11.06 6.58 5.35
CA ARG A 115 -9.95 7.09 6.17
C ARG A 115 -9.12 5.97 6.82
N ARG A 116 -8.58 5.09 6.00
CA ARG A 116 -7.70 3.97 6.36
C ARG A 116 -6.53 3.88 5.40
N TRP A 117 -5.46 3.24 5.85
CA TRP A 117 -4.27 3.03 5.04
C TRP A 117 -3.98 1.53 4.92
N PRO A 118 -4.57 0.81 3.93
CA PRO A 118 -4.54 -0.65 3.88
C PRO A 118 -3.14 -1.25 3.82
N ALA A 119 -2.19 -0.56 3.17
CA ALA A 119 -0.79 -0.97 3.07
C ALA A 119 0.06 -0.54 4.28
N GLY A 120 -0.54 0.09 5.29
CA GLY A 120 0.16 0.73 6.40
C GLY A 120 0.90 2.02 5.99
N PRO A 121 1.55 2.72 6.93
CA PRO A 121 2.30 3.93 6.62
C PRO A 121 3.33 3.71 5.51
N PRO A 122 3.47 4.62 4.53
CA PRO A 122 4.57 4.53 3.57
C PRO A 122 5.92 4.59 4.29
N LEU A 123 6.91 3.85 3.76
CA LEU A 123 8.25 3.85 4.33
C LEU A 123 8.95 5.21 4.10
N PRO A 124 9.93 5.60 4.94
CA PRO A 124 10.80 6.73 4.65
C PRO A 124 11.64 6.49 3.39
N SER A 125 12.06 7.56 2.72
CA SER A 125 13.06 7.48 1.65
C SER A 125 14.45 7.27 2.26
N PRO A 126 15.29 6.37 1.73
CA PRO A 126 15.13 5.61 0.48
C PRO A 126 14.43 4.25 0.64
N GLN A 127 14.08 3.80 1.84
CA GLN A 127 13.45 2.49 2.04
C GLN A 127 12.13 2.33 1.26
N SER A 128 11.46 3.44 0.95
CA SER A 128 10.24 3.48 0.14
C SER A 128 10.38 2.92 -1.28
N TYR A 129 11.58 2.86 -1.85
CA TYR A 129 11.82 2.15 -3.12
C TYR A 129 11.49 0.65 -3.02
N HIS A 130 11.63 0.06 -1.84
CA HIS A 130 11.35 -1.34 -1.54
C HIS A 130 9.95 -1.57 -0.95
N SER A 131 9.06 -0.57 -1.01
CA SER A 131 7.69 -0.71 -0.52
C SER A 131 6.96 -1.86 -1.21
N GLN A 132 6.17 -2.61 -0.45
CA GLN A 132 5.32 -3.65 -1.00
C GLN A 132 4.14 -3.02 -1.75
N ARG A 133 3.91 -3.48 -2.99
CA ARG A 133 2.84 -3.01 -3.88
C ARG A 133 1.72 -4.06 -3.97
N SER A 134 1.16 -4.39 -2.82
CA SER A 134 0.18 -5.47 -2.63
C SER A 134 -1.12 -5.17 -3.39
N ARG A 135 -1.44 -5.99 -4.43
CA ARG A 135 -2.73 -5.94 -5.14
C ARG A 135 -3.92 -6.17 -4.20
N ARG A 136 -3.74 -7.01 -3.18
CA ARG A 136 -4.78 -7.29 -2.17
C ARG A 136 -5.12 -6.05 -1.36
N ASP A 137 -4.11 -5.32 -0.90
CA ASP A 137 -4.34 -4.09 -0.12
C ASP A 137 -4.91 -2.98 -1.00
N TRP A 138 -4.37 -2.84 -2.21
CA TRP A 138 -4.87 -1.91 -3.22
C TRP A 138 -6.36 -2.09 -3.52
N ALA A 139 -6.84 -3.33 -3.64
CA ALA A 139 -8.25 -3.65 -3.89
C ALA A 139 -9.20 -3.19 -2.76
N ARG A 140 -8.69 -3.01 -1.53
CA ARG A 140 -9.50 -2.55 -0.38
C ARG A 140 -9.87 -1.06 -0.49
N GLY A 141 -9.16 -0.26 -1.29
CA GLY A 141 -9.34 1.19 -1.34
C GLY A 141 -9.03 1.91 -0.02
N GLY A 142 -9.10 3.24 -0.03
CA GLY A 142 -8.60 4.10 1.04
C GLY A 142 -7.37 4.90 0.60
N HIS A 143 -6.46 5.18 1.51
CA HIS A 143 -5.27 6.00 1.25
C HIS A 143 -4.04 5.14 0.98
N PHE A 144 -3.20 5.61 0.04
CA PHE A 144 -1.94 4.99 -0.33
C PHE A 144 -0.88 6.04 -0.62
N GLY A 145 0.37 5.76 -0.29
CA GLY A 145 1.49 6.46 -0.90
C GLY A 145 1.68 5.95 -2.32
N ALA A 146 2.19 6.77 -3.24
CA ALA A 146 2.46 6.31 -4.59
C ALA A 146 3.46 5.14 -4.64
N SER A 147 4.40 5.07 -3.70
CA SER A 147 5.31 3.94 -3.49
C SER A 147 4.61 2.61 -3.20
N GLN A 148 3.35 2.66 -2.75
CA GLN A 148 2.51 1.50 -2.45
C GLN A 148 1.52 1.17 -3.56
N ALA A 149 1.40 2.02 -4.59
CA ALA A 149 0.53 1.77 -5.73
C ALA A 149 1.15 0.68 -6.63
N PRO A 150 0.34 -0.29 -7.13
CA PRO A 150 0.80 -1.26 -8.11
C PRO A 150 1.46 -0.60 -9.31
N LEU A 151 2.50 -1.23 -9.86
CA LEU A 151 3.24 -0.79 -11.05
C LEU A 151 3.95 0.57 -10.95
N ALA A 152 3.83 1.30 -9.82
CA ALA A 152 4.46 2.59 -9.64
C ALA A 152 5.90 2.45 -9.10
N GLU A 153 6.90 2.81 -9.89
CA GLU A 153 8.32 2.78 -9.49
C GLU A 153 8.78 4.13 -8.92
N ARG A 154 8.25 4.51 -7.76
CA ARG A 154 8.58 5.78 -7.12
C ARG A 154 8.62 5.71 -5.59
N PRO A 155 9.45 6.55 -4.93
CA PRO A 155 9.62 6.54 -3.48
C PRO A 155 8.61 7.42 -2.73
N ASP A 156 7.87 8.28 -3.45
CA ASP A 156 6.97 9.25 -2.85
C ASP A 156 5.72 8.60 -2.20
N PRO A 157 5.14 9.20 -1.14
CA PRO A 157 5.46 10.50 -0.54
C PRO A 157 6.56 10.46 0.54
N GLY A 158 7.26 9.34 0.70
CA GLY A 158 8.16 9.11 1.83
C GLY A 158 7.42 8.85 3.14
N GLY A 159 8.16 8.90 4.25
CA GLY A 159 7.73 8.43 5.58
C GLY A 159 6.75 9.36 6.28
N ILE A 160 5.58 9.55 5.68
CA ILE A 160 4.52 10.42 6.20
C ILE A 160 3.81 9.79 7.40
N ASP A 161 3.44 10.63 8.36
CA ASP A 161 2.56 10.26 9.47
C ASP A 161 1.11 10.28 8.98
N ILE A 162 0.60 9.09 8.66
CA ILE A 162 -0.75 8.89 8.14
C ILE A 162 -1.84 9.36 9.11
N ARG A 163 -1.58 9.36 10.43
CA ARG A 163 -2.59 9.79 11.42
C ARG A 163 -2.82 11.29 11.38
N ARG A 164 -1.81 12.06 10.97
CA ARG A 164 -1.97 13.51 10.74
C ARG A 164 -2.80 13.84 9.49
N ILE A 165 -3.02 12.87 8.62
CA ILE A 165 -3.83 13.01 7.40
C ILE A 165 -5.25 12.49 7.64
N THR A 166 -5.37 11.21 8.02
CA THR A 166 -6.66 10.52 8.11
C THR A 166 -7.28 10.54 9.51
N GLY A 167 -6.56 11.06 10.52
CA GLY A 167 -7.02 11.23 11.90
C GLY A 167 -6.56 10.13 12.86
N PRO A 168 -6.81 10.27 14.17
CA PRO A 168 -6.32 9.36 15.21
C PRO A 168 -6.91 7.94 15.07
N ASP A 169 -8.14 7.82 14.58
CA ASP A 169 -8.84 6.53 14.44
C ASP A 169 -8.43 5.75 13.18
N THR A 170 -7.40 6.22 12.46
CA THR A 170 -6.91 5.56 11.25
C THR A 170 -6.44 4.15 11.59
N PRO A 171 -7.06 3.10 11.03
CA PRO A 171 -6.56 1.74 11.22
C PRO A 171 -5.20 1.62 10.54
N VAL A 172 -4.15 1.50 11.35
CA VAL A 172 -2.82 1.11 10.88
C VAL A 172 -2.93 -0.36 10.49
N ALA A 173 -2.65 -0.68 9.23
CA ALA A 173 -2.58 -2.08 8.82
C ALA A 173 -1.63 -2.82 9.78
N PRO A 174 -2.02 -3.98 10.34
CA PRO A 174 -1.14 -4.71 11.24
C PRO A 174 0.17 -4.98 10.50
N MET A 175 1.26 -4.48 11.06
CA MET A 175 2.61 -4.76 10.57
C MET A 175 2.74 -6.28 10.41
N PRO A 176 3.16 -6.80 9.24
CA PRO A 176 3.34 -8.24 9.07
C PRO A 176 4.28 -8.73 10.16
N ARG A 177 3.79 -9.57 11.07
CA ARG A 177 4.67 -10.26 12.02
C ARG A 177 5.71 -11.02 11.20
N PRO A 178 7.01 -10.99 11.56
CA PRO A 178 8.00 -11.84 10.93
C PRO A 178 7.44 -13.25 10.85
N ARG A 179 7.48 -13.85 9.66
CA ARG A 179 7.02 -15.22 9.45
C ARG A 179 7.75 -16.07 10.47
N ALA A 180 7.01 -16.70 11.39
CA ALA A 180 7.60 -17.65 12.31
C ALA A 180 8.41 -18.67 11.48
N PRO A 181 9.62 -19.06 11.93
CA PRO A 181 10.37 -20.11 11.25
C PRO A 181 9.43 -21.29 11.02
N ILE A 182 9.40 -21.79 9.78
CA ILE A 182 8.68 -23.01 9.46
C ILE A 182 9.23 -24.07 10.42
N PRO A 183 8.43 -24.71 11.28
CA PRO A 183 8.91 -25.82 12.08
C PRO A 183 9.44 -26.86 11.10
N GLU A 184 10.71 -27.25 11.25
CA GLU A 184 11.25 -28.38 10.51
C GLU A 184 10.29 -29.57 10.70
N PRO A 185 9.98 -30.33 9.65
CA PRO A 185 9.16 -31.51 9.79
C PRO A 185 9.85 -32.47 10.76
N SER A 186 9.34 -32.50 11.99
CA SER A 186 9.66 -33.52 12.97
C SER A 186 9.39 -34.87 12.33
N LEU A 187 10.45 -35.65 12.12
CA LEU A 187 10.40 -37.07 11.85
C LEU A 187 9.86 -37.76 13.11
N LEU A 188 8.57 -37.61 13.37
CA LEU A 188 7.85 -38.43 14.34
C LEU A 188 7.82 -39.84 13.77
N ALA A 189 8.69 -40.65 14.38
CA ALA A 189 8.73 -42.10 14.42
C ALA A 189 7.61 -42.79 13.63
N ARG A 190 8.02 -43.41 12.52
CA ARG A 190 7.25 -44.43 11.81
C ARG A 190 6.69 -45.41 12.84
N THR A 191 5.37 -45.42 12.98
CA THR A 191 4.65 -46.41 13.77
C THR A 191 5.05 -47.78 13.24
N ALA A 192 5.75 -48.57 14.07
CA ALA A 192 6.13 -49.93 13.70
C ALA A 192 4.87 -50.77 13.52
N LEU A 193 4.69 -51.34 12.33
CA LEU A 193 3.70 -52.38 12.09
C LEU A 193 4.03 -53.61 12.96
N PRO A 194 3.04 -54.27 13.58
CA PRO A 194 3.29 -55.51 14.32
C PRO A 194 3.77 -56.59 13.35
N GLY A 195 4.98 -57.10 13.57
CA GLY A 195 5.55 -58.23 12.84
C GLY A 195 4.83 -59.55 13.18
N PRO A 196 4.88 -60.55 12.29
CA PRO A 196 4.16 -61.81 12.49
C PRO A 196 4.71 -62.60 13.68
N ALA A 197 3.80 -63.22 14.43
CA ALA A 197 4.08 -64.05 15.59
C ALA A 197 5.01 -65.23 15.24
N ARG A 198 6.04 -65.42 16.06
CA ARG A 198 6.97 -66.55 16.00
C ARG A 198 6.29 -67.79 16.60
N PRO A 199 6.38 -68.98 15.99
CA PRO A 199 5.78 -70.19 16.56
C PRO A 199 6.51 -70.63 17.85
N PRO A 200 5.81 -71.31 18.77
CA PRO A 200 6.36 -71.71 20.06
C PRO A 200 7.48 -72.75 19.91
N ALA A 201 8.54 -72.57 20.70
CA ALA A 201 9.61 -73.54 20.84
C ALA A 201 9.07 -74.80 21.53
N GLY A 202 9.32 -75.96 20.93
CA GLY A 202 8.92 -77.26 21.47
C GLY A 202 9.68 -77.62 22.74
N ASP A 203 9.00 -78.34 23.63
CA ASP A 203 9.55 -78.89 24.87
C ASP A 203 10.61 -79.98 24.59
N PRO A 204 11.62 -80.14 25.46
CA PRO A 204 12.65 -81.15 25.31
C PRO A 204 12.11 -82.58 25.55
N VAL A 205 12.51 -83.49 24.66
CA VAL A 205 12.23 -84.93 24.68
C VAL A 205 12.93 -85.60 25.88
N PRO A 206 12.28 -86.51 26.64
CA PRO A 206 12.95 -87.33 27.64
C PRO A 206 13.70 -88.49 26.98
N VAL A 207 14.98 -88.65 27.31
CA VAL A 207 15.80 -89.81 26.95
C VAL A 207 15.40 -90.99 27.83
N GLY A 208 14.72 -91.96 27.23
CA GLY A 208 14.47 -93.29 27.78
C GLY A 208 15.42 -94.34 27.16
N ALA A 209 15.98 -95.15 28.05
CA ALA A 209 16.93 -96.26 27.92
C ALA A 209 16.93 -97.16 26.66
N ARG A 210 18.13 -97.66 26.34
CA ARG A 210 18.46 -98.98 25.78
C ARG A 210 19.63 -99.49 26.63
N SER A 211 19.72 -100.70 27.20
CA SER A 211 19.00 -101.97 27.07
C SER A 211 19.03 -102.69 28.42
#